data_AF-A0A4U6QN28-F1
#
_entry.id   AF-A0A4U6QN28-F1
#
_cell.length_a   1.000
_cell.length_b   1.000
_cell.length_c   1.000
_cell.angle_alpha   90.00
_cell.angle_beta   90.00
_cell.angle_gamma   90.00
#
_symmetry.space_group_name_H-M   'P 1'
#
loop_
_entity.id
_entity.type
_entity.pdbx_description
1 polymer ?
#
loop_
_entity_poly.entity_id
_entity_poly.type
_entity_poly.pdbx_seq_one_letter_code
_entity_poly.pdbx_strand_id
1 'polypeptide(L)'
;MTPIADSTGHDPCGASQFPSGSKCDEVLRDVWLFLDDEMDPERRAVVQQHLDDCSPCLVEAGLDLKLKRLLHRTCGGDVAPEDLRVRLTARLARVATVFEDGSSVVVETRTTTESVSLAPPPAPRD
;
A
#
# COMPACT_ATOMS: atom_id res chain seq x y z
N MET A 1 -17.84 -24.93 30.29
CA MET A 1 -18.33 -24.39 29.00
C MET A 1 -18.88 -23.00 29.25
N THR A 2 -18.00 -22.01 29.26
CA THR A 2 -18.37 -20.59 29.31
C THR A 2 -18.56 -20.09 27.87
N PRO A 3 -19.62 -19.33 27.57
CA PRO A 3 -19.87 -18.82 26.24
C PRO A 3 -18.84 -17.74 25.90
N ILE A 4 -18.27 -17.83 24.71
CA ILE A 4 -17.35 -16.84 24.14
C ILE A 4 -18.23 -15.67 23.71
N ALA A 5 -18.20 -14.59 24.49
CA ALA A 5 -18.89 -13.36 24.14
C ALA A 5 -18.16 -12.68 22.98
N ASP A 6 -18.89 -12.60 21.87
CA ASP A 6 -18.93 -11.55 20.87
C ASP A 6 -17.67 -10.70 20.65
N SER A 7 -17.07 -10.89 19.47
CA SER A 7 -16.11 -10.00 18.82
C SER A 7 -16.65 -8.58 18.74
N THR A 8 -16.52 -7.82 19.82
CA THR A 8 -16.79 -6.39 19.81
C THR A 8 -15.71 -5.75 18.94
N GLY A 9 -16.11 -5.37 17.72
CA GLY A 9 -15.32 -4.49 16.86
C GLY A 9 -14.85 -3.32 17.70
N HIS A 10 -13.54 -3.26 17.91
CA HIS A 10 -12.94 -2.13 18.60
C HIS A 10 -13.04 -0.97 17.62
N ASP A 11 -14.09 -0.16 17.76
CA ASP A 11 -14.19 1.15 17.14
C ASP A 11 -13.41 2.13 18.02
N PRO A 12 -12.13 2.46 17.72
CA PRO A 12 -11.33 3.37 18.54
C PRO A 12 -11.86 4.81 18.49
N CYS A 13 -12.82 5.09 17.62
CA CYS A 13 -13.47 6.38 17.51
C CYS A 13 -14.76 6.37 18.35
N GLY A 14 -14.62 6.65 19.65
CA GLY A 14 -15.72 6.65 20.62
C GLY A 14 -16.99 7.31 20.09
N ALA A 15 -18.07 6.53 19.99
CA ALA A 15 -19.39 6.98 19.63
C ALA A 15 -19.88 8.05 20.63
N SER A 16 -19.71 9.32 20.27
CA SER A 16 -20.42 10.43 20.90
C SER A 16 -20.67 11.54 19.87
N GLN A 17 -21.79 11.36 19.17
CA GLN A 17 -22.70 12.42 18.71
C GLN A 17 -22.20 13.41 17.64
N PHE A 18 -21.47 12.94 16.62
CA PHE A 18 -21.37 13.66 15.34
C PHE A 18 -21.69 12.74 14.15
N PRO A 19 -22.30 13.25 13.07
CA PRO A 19 -22.75 12.44 11.91
C PRO A 19 -21.58 11.89 11.06
N SER A 20 -20.38 11.80 11.62
CA SER A 20 -19.12 11.44 10.96
C SER A 20 -18.67 10.00 11.21
N GLY A 21 -19.37 9.20 12.03
CA GLY A 21 -19.01 7.80 12.28
C GLY A 21 -18.83 6.97 11.01
N SER A 22 -19.72 7.14 10.01
CA SER A 22 -19.59 6.46 8.72
C SER A 22 -18.40 6.92 7.88
N LYS A 23 -17.91 8.15 8.08
CA LYS A 23 -16.80 8.73 7.31
C LYS A 23 -15.45 8.24 7.80
N CYS A 24 -15.32 7.95 9.10
CA CYS A 24 -14.09 7.39 9.66
C CYS A 24 -13.82 5.99 9.08
N ASP A 25 -14.85 5.13 9.03
CA ASP A 25 -14.73 3.76 8.50
C ASP A 25 -14.41 3.74 7.00
N GLU A 26 -14.96 4.68 6.23
CA GLU A 26 -14.62 4.88 4.82
C GLU A 26 -13.16 5.32 4.66
N VAL A 27 -12.71 6.30 5.45
CA VAL A 27 -11.34 6.80 5.39
C VAL A 27 -10.31 5.75 5.82
N LEU A 28 -10.59 5.00 6.88
CA LEU A 28 -9.71 3.93 7.35
C LEU A 28 -9.61 2.76 6.37
N ARG A 29 -10.68 2.44 5.63
CA ARG A 29 -10.61 1.46 4.54
C ARG A 29 -9.70 1.92 3.41
N ASP A 30 -9.71 3.20 3.10
CA ASP A 30 -8.93 3.79 2.00
C ASP A 30 -7.52 4.22 2.41
N VAL A 31 -7.17 4.15 3.71
CA VAL A 31 -5.92 4.68 4.23
C VAL A 31 -4.69 4.04 3.59
N TRP A 32 -4.79 2.77 3.20
CA TRP A 32 -3.70 2.03 2.54
C TRP A 32 -3.40 2.60 1.15
N LEU A 33 -4.44 2.85 0.35
CA LEU A 33 -4.33 3.47 -0.97
C LEU A 33 -3.81 4.90 -0.87
N PHE A 34 -4.30 5.66 0.10
CA PHE A 34 -3.80 7.01 0.40
C PHE A 34 -2.31 7.00 0.75
N LEU A 35 -1.85 6.05 1.57
CA LEU A 35 -0.45 5.92 1.99
C LEU A 35 0.48 5.45 0.87
N ASP A 36 -0.02 4.72 -0.13
CA ASP A 36 0.76 4.28 -1.33
C ASP A 36 0.66 5.26 -2.51
N ASP A 37 -0.11 6.35 -2.36
CA ASP A 37 -0.41 7.31 -3.43
C ASP A 37 -1.14 6.67 -4.65
N GLU A 38 -1.83 5.55 -4.42
CA GLU A 38 -2.57 4.78 -5.43
C GLU A 38 -4.06 5.16 -5.49
N MET A 39 -4.37 6.44 -5.31
CA MET A 39 -5.75 6.91 -5.24
C MET A 39 -5.97 8.17 -6.04
N ASP A 40 -7.17 8.33 -6.60
CA ASP A 40 -7.55 9.51 -7.36
C ASP A 40 -7.38 10.81 -6.55
N PRO A 41 -6.95 11.92 -7.19
CA PRO A 41 -6.63 13.16 -6.48
C PRO A 41 -7.83 13.78 -5.75
N GLU A 42 -9.04 13.61 -6.27
CA GLU A 42 -10.26 14.08 -5.63
C GLU A 42 -10.54 13.34 -4.33
N ARG A 43 -10.43 12.01 -4.35
CA ARG A 43 -10.60 11.16 -3.15
C ARG A 43 -9.47 11.38 -2.16
N ARG A 44 -8.25 11.64 -2.64
CA ARG A 44 -7.08 11.98 -1.82
C ARG A 44 -7.31 13.23 -1.00
N ALA A 45 -7.92 14.27 -1.57
CA ALA A 45 -8.23 15.49 -0.85
C ALA A 45 -9.24 15.24 0.29
N VAL A 46 -10.26 14.40 0.06
CA VAL A 46 -11.26 14.04 1.08
C VAL A 46 -10.63 13.27 2.24
N VAL A 47 -9.81 12.27 1.94
CA VAL A 47 -9.11 11.47 2.96
C VAL A 47 -8.12 12.35 3.74
N GLN A 48 -7.35 13.19 3.05
CA GLN A 48 -6.42 14.13 3.68
C GLN A 48 -7.14 15.07 4.65
N GLN A 49 -8.23 15.71 4.19
CA GLN A 49 -9.02 16.61 5.04
C GLN A 49 -9.54 15.90 6.29
N HIS A 50 -10.01 14.66 6.17
CA HIS A 50 -10.45 13.90 7.32
C HIS A 50 -9.31 13.58 8.29
N LEU A 51 -8.13 13.18 7.80
CA LEU A 51 -6.97 12.91 8.64
C LEU A 51 -6.47 14.18 9.36
N ASP A 52 -6.62 15.35 8.73
CA ASP A 52 -6.29 16.65 9.31
C ASP A 52 -7.29 17.06 10.41
N ASP A 53 -8.58 16.78 10.21
CA ASP A 53 -9.66 17.13 11.15
C ASP A 53 -9.90 16.07 12.25
N CYS A 54 -9.44 14.83 12.06
CA CYS A 54 -9.74 13.68 12.91
C CYS A 54 -8.47 13.05 13.52
N SER A 55 -8.08 13.54 14.71
CA SER A 55 -6.94 13.02 15.47
C SER A 55 -6.91 11.49 15.71
N PRO A 56 -8.03 10.78 15.98
CA PRO A 56 -7.95 9.33 16.18
C PRO A 56 -7.58 8.59 14.88
N CYS A 57 -8.15 8.96 13.74
CA CYS A 57 -7.79 8.37 12.44
C CYS A 57 -6.33 8.66 12.06
N LEU A 58 -5.81 9.84 12.43
CA LEU A 58 -4.40 10.18 12.22
C LEU A 58 -3.44 9.27 13.03
N VAL A 59 -3.81 8.93 14.27
CA VAL A 59 -3.01 8.01 15.11
C VAL A 59 -2.97 6.61 14.51
N GLU A 60 -4.13 6.12 14.06
CA GLU A 60 -4.26 4.80 13.43
C GLU A 60 -3.49 4.71 12.11
N ALA A 61 -3.69 5.67 11.19
CA ALA A 61 -2.91 5.79 9.95
C ALA A 61 -1.39 5.89 10.22
N GLY A 62 -1.00 6.50 11.33
CA GLY A 62 0.39 6.60 11.76
C GLY A 62 1.01 5.26 12.16
N LEU A 63 0.22 4.30 12.65
CA LEU A 63 0.66 2.93 12.89
C LEU A 63 0.90 2.20 11.56
N ASP A 64 -0.03 2.31 10.62
CA ASP A 64 0.09 1.70 9.29
C ASP A 64 1.32 2.22 8.54
N LEU A 65 1.60 3.52 8.62
CA LEU A 65 2.81 4.10 8.02
C LEU A 65 4.10 3.55 8.66
N LYS A 66 4.12 3.37 9.99
CA LYS A 66 5.26 2.75 10.69
C LYS A 66 5.43 1.29 10.27
N LEU A 67 4.34 0.56 10.10
CA LEU A 67 4.33 -0.80 9.61
C LEU A 67 4.87 -0.87 8.17
N LYS A 68 4.37 -0.03 7.26
CA LYS A 68 4.87 0.09 5.88
C LYS A 68 6.37 0.37 5.85
N ARG A 69 6.86 1.32 6.66
CA ARG A 69 8.29 1.62 6.77
C ARG A 69 9.10 0.43 7.28
N LEU A 70 8.57 -0.29 8.27
CA LEU A 70 9.23 -1.48 8.80
C LEU A 70 9.33 -2.55 7.71
N LEU A 71 8.22 -2.88 7.04
CA LEU A 71 8.17 -3.84 5.93
C LEU A 71 9.10 -3.43 4.78
N HIS A 72 9.11 -2.15 4.41
CA HIS A 72 10.04 -1.65 3.41
C HIS A 72 11.49 -1.87 3.84
N ARG A 73 11.84 -1.67 5.11
CA ARG A 73 13.21 -1.91 5.60
C ARG A 73 13.58 -3.38 5.66
N THR A 74 12.67 -4.25 6.10
CA THR A 74 12.96 -5.67 6.33
C THR A 74 12.71 -6.56 5.12
N CYS A 75 11.85 -6.14 4.19
CA CYS A 75 11.35 -6.98 3.09
C CYS A 75 11.42 -6.29 1.71
N GLY A 76 11.44 -4.95 1.63
CA GLY A 76 11.46 -4.18 0.38
C GLY A 76 12.71 -3.33 0.16
N GLY A 77 13.75 -3.54 0.97
CA GLY A 77 14.83 -2.58 1.21
C GLY A 77 16.10 -2.81 0.39
N ASP A 78 16.13 -3.81 -0.48
CA ASP A 78 17.24 -3.94 -1.41
C ASP A 78 17.03 -2.94 -2.54
N VAL A 79 17.79 -1.85 -2.47
CA VAL A 79 18.03 -0.96 -3.61
C VAL A 79 18.28 -1.86 -4.81
N ALA A 80 17.39 -1.79 -5.82
CA ALA A 80 17.50 -2.63 -7.01
C ALA A 80 18.96 -2.59 -7.51
N PRO A 81 19.64 -3.75 -7.64
CA PRO A 81 21.03 -3.80 -8.05
C PRO A 81 21.25 -2.98 -9.31
N GLU A 82 22.34 -2.22 -9.37
CA GLU A 82 22.60 -1.29 -10.48
C GLU A 82 22.56 -2.01 -11.84
N ASP A 83 23.05 -3.24 -11.90
CA ASP A 83 22.94 -4.10 -13.11
C ASP A 83 21.49 -4.29 -13.57
N LEU A 84 20.58 -4.56 -12.64
CA LEU A 84 19.16 -4.75 -12.93
C LEU A 84 18.53 -3.46 -13.45
N ARG A 85 18.87 -2.31 -12.84
CA ARG A 85 18.40 -0.99 -13.29
C ARG A 85 18.89 -0.68 -14.70
N VAL A 86 20.19 -0.80 -14.96
CA VAL A 86 20.79 -0.56 -16.28
C VAL A 86 20.14 -1.45 -17.35
N ARG A 87 19.93 -2.73 -17.05
CA ARG A 87 19.28 -3.68 -17.96
C ARG A 87 17.82 -3.33 -18.24
N LEU A 88 17.06 -2.94 -17.21
CA LEU A 88 15.66 -2.51 -17.35
C LEU A 88 15.56 -1.24 -18.18
N THR A 89 16.34 -0.20 -17.87
CA THR A 89 16.34 1.07 -18.60
C THR A 89 16.72 0.86 -20.07
N ALA A 90 17.74 0.04 -20.35
CA ALA A 90 18.12 -0.29 -21.73
C ALA A 90 17.01 -1.05 -22.48
N ARG A 91 16.27 -1.94 -21.80
CA ARG A 91 15.16 -2.69 -22.41
C ARG A 91 13.94 -1.80 -22.65
N LEU A 92 13.60 -0.91 -21.72
CA LEU A 92 12.53 0.07 -21.88
C LEU A 92 12.84 1.09 -22.99
N ALA A 93 14.08 1.57 -23.06
CA ALA A 93 14.52 2.48 -24.13
C ALA A 93 14.42 1.85 -25.53
N ARG A 94 14.66 0.53 -25.65
CA ARG A 94 14.47 -0.21 -26.92
C ARG A 94 13.00 -0.34 -27.32
N VAL A 95 12.08 -0.28 -26.37
CA VAL A 95 10.63 -0.34 -26.62
C VAL A 95 10.08 1.05 -26.96
N ALA A 96 10.71 2.11 -26.46
CA ALA A 96 10.30 3.50 -26.63
C ALA A 96 10.76 4.16 -27.95
N THR A 97 11.28 3.41 -28.92
CA THR A 97 11.52 3.95 -30.27
C THR A 97 10.19 4.08 -31.01
N VAL A 98 9.56 5.25 -30.86
CA VAL A 98 8.38 5.65 -31.62
C VAL A 98 8.80 5.87 -33.08
N PHE A 99 8.07 5.21 -33.99
CA PHE A 99 8.18 5.41 -35.43
C PHE A 99 7.46 6.72 -35.81
N GLU A 100 8.01 7.50 -36.76
CA GLU A 100 7.49 8.83 -37.16
C GLU A 100 6.12 8.81 -37.85
N ASP A 101 5.51 7.64 -38.03
CA ASP A 101 4.27 7.39 -38.77
C ASP A 101 3.03 7.17 -37.89
N GLY A 102 3.15 7.34 -36.56
CA GLY A 102 2.00 7.29 -35.65
C GLY A 102 1.44 5.88 -35.39
N SER A 103 2.18 4.83 -35.77
CA SER A 103 1.80 3.45 -35.46
C SER A 103 2.32 3.04 -34.08
N SER A 104 1.40 2.76 -33.16
CA SER A 104 1.72 2.31 -31.80
C SER A 104 1.86 0.79 -31.75
N VAL A 105 2.96 0.28 -31.19
CA VAL A 105 3.14 -1.15 -30.91
C VAL A 105 2.48 -1.50 -29.58
N VAL A 106 1.60 -2.49 -29.59
CA VAL A 106 1.05 -3.09 -28.36
C VAL A 106 2.12 -3.99 -27.76
N VAL A 107 2.66 -3.57 -26.61
CA VAL A 107 3.67 -4.32 -25.87
C VAL A 107 2.97 -5.39 -25.05
N GLU A 108 3.05 -6.64 -25.50
CA GLU A 108 2.56 -7.78 -24.71
C GLU A 108 3.60 -8.15 -23.64
N THR A 109 3.28 -7.86 -22.39
CA THR A 109 4.15 -8.07 -21.24
C THR A 109 4.24 -9.57 -20.91
N ARG A 110 5.32 -10.23 -21.34
CA ARG A 110 5.62 -11.60 -20.90
C ARG A 110 6.13 -11.59 -19.46
N THR A 111 5.22 -11.86 -18.52
CA THR A 111 5.56 -12.14 -17.11
C THR A 111 6.46 -13.36 -17.04
N THR A 112 7.73 -13.13 -16.73
CA THR A 112 8.67 -14.23 -16.43
C THR A 112 8.57 -14.47 -14.94
N THR A 113 7.88 -15.53 -14.54
CA THR A 113 7.77 -15.92 -13.13
C THR A 113 9.10 -16.52 -12.70
N GLU A 114 9.94 -15.72 -12.04
CA GLU A 114 11.15 -16.19 -11.37
C GLU A 114 10.77 -16.54 -9.92
N SER A 115 10.77 -17.84 -9.61
CA SER A 115 10.41 -18.36 -8.30
C SER A 115 11.54 -18.10 -7.29
N VAL A 116 11.37 -17.07 -6.45
CA VAL A 116 12.20 -16.88 -5.26
C VAL A 116 11.73 -17.88 -4.18
N SER A 117 12.61 -18.83 -3.86
CA SER A 117 12.41 -19.73 -2.73
C SER A 117 12.70 -18.96 -1.43
N LEU A 118 11.65 -18.56 -0.72
CA LEU A 118 11.76 -18.03 0.63
C LEU A 118 12.12 -19.18 1.58
N ALA A 119 13.26 -19.06 2.27
CA ALA A 119 13.65 -20.00 3.31
C ALA A 119 12.60 -20.01 4.44
N PRO A 120 12.33 -21.18 5.06
CA PRO A 120 11.36 -21.29 6.13
C PRO A 120 11.76 -20.42 7.34
N PRO A 121 10.80 -19.82 8.05
CA PRO A 121 11.08 -18.98 9.21
C PRO A 121 11.81 -19.80 10.30
N PRO A 122 12.75 -19.19 11.04
CA PRO A 122 13.45 -19.89 12.11
C PRO A 122 12.47 -20.32 13.21
N ALA A 123 12.67 -21.51 13.74
CA ALA A 123 11.84 -22.06 14.81
C ALA A 123 11.83 -21.14 16.06
N PRO A 124 10.70 -21.08 16.79
CA PRO A 124 10.64 -20.36 18.05
C PRO A 124 11.68 -20.91 19.03
N ARG A 125 12.31 -20.01 19.80
CA ARG A 125 13.25 -20.37 20.87
C ARG A 125 12.44 -20.60 22.14
N ASP A 126 12.65 -21.76 22.79
CA ASP A 126 12.11 -22.12 24.10
C ASP A 126 12.46 -21.11 25.20
#